data_AF-A0A498G8Z9-F1
#
_entry.id   AF-A0A498G8Z9-F1
#
_cell.length_a   1.000
_cell.length_b   1.000
_cell.length_c   1.000
_cell.angle_alpha   90.00
_cell.angle_beta   90.00
_cell.angle_gamma   90.00
#
_symmetry.space_group_name_H-M   'P 1'
#
loop_
_entity.id
_entity.type
_entity.pdbx_description
1 polymer ?
#
loop_
_entity_poly.entity_id
_entity_poly.type
_entity_poly.pdbx_seq_one_letter_code
_entity_poly.pdbx_strand_id
1 'polypeptide(L)'
;MDENLSEVDEEVRGVIEIIAQHISHQNNSTSLTDFVDEVGEASSVDDLYDYLLDNPKAAVNLVGDLEEYFDHPAPDLEKLKEGQGEFPADTEPWWNVVEADAAKIHPKDGGSENQENAIDLGKNSVDLIVTSPPYWQKRDYGTKDQLGQEPDPDTYIEHLIDALEHWKVFLRPTGSVFLNIGDTYHNKSLQGIPGRFARAAQEAGWTIRNEIQWAKDNGIPSSAQDRLVPRHEPIFHLVQDKDNYFYDLHGYSELYGNGSNPGDVWRISHDRNTGDHLAPFPRDLVRRAITLACPPSICSECNEPRRRDTKRGLTELNTDRPQAERALEIYHNHDELTEDHIRAIQAVGISDVGKAEEFQVGAGANDEDVQRRAKKAKEILGGYFREFTFPEWTTVGWTSCECEDPDWNRGTVFDPFAGSGTTIQVANSLGYNGFGTDLDISNFQQDQALSTYK
;
A
#
# COMPACT_ATOMS: atom_id res chain seq x y z
N MET A 1 -26.85 14.71 -36.95
CA MET A 1 -26.15 13.57 -37.58
C MET A 1 -25.82 14.01 -39.00
N ASP A 2 -24.77 14.81 -39.13
CA ASP A 2 -24.38 15.47 -40.38
C ASP A 2 -23.20 14.72 -41.01
N GLU A 3 -23.12 14.78 -42.34
CA GLU A 3 -22.35 13.92 -43.27
C GLU A 3 -20.80 14.09 -43.23
N ASN A 4 -20.18 14.33 -42.07
CA ASN A 4 -18.71 14.43 -41.90
C ASN A 4 -18.07 13.26 -41.13
N LEU A 5 -18.82 12.19 -40.83
CA LEU A 5 -18.36 11.04 -40.03
C LEU A 5 -17.49 10.01 -40.78
N SER A 6 -17.03 10.29 -42.02
CA SER A 6 -16.21 9.36 -42.81
C SER A 6 -14.70 9.64 -42.80
N GLU A 7 -14.24 10.67 -42.07
CA GLU A 7 -12.81 11.03 -41.92
C GLU A 7 -12.34 10.97 -40.45
N VAL A 8 -13.06 10.29 -39.57
CA VAL A 8 -12.66 10.11 -38.17
C VAL A 8 -11.89 8.80 -38.04
N ASP A 9 -10.71 8.86 -37.42
CA ASP A 9 -9.88 7.69 -37.09
C ASP A 9 -10.68 6.68 -36.24
N GLU A 10 -10.59 5.40 -36.60
CA GLU A 10 -11.31 4.31 -35.94
C GLU A 10 -10.96 4.23 -34.44
N GLU A 11 -9.74 4.63 -34.06
CA GLU A 11 -9.28 4.72 -32.67
C GLU A 11 -10.04 5.80 -31.87
N VAL A 12 -10.21 6.99 -32.43
CA VAL A 12 -10.92 8.11 -31.76
C VAL A 12 -12.39 7.74 -31.52
N ARG A 13 -12.99 7.03 -32.47
CA ARG A 13 -14.36 6.54 -32.36
C ARG A 13 -14.51 5.48 -31.27
N GLY A 14 -13.55 4.56 -31.15
CA GLY A 14 -13.54 3.55 -30.10
C GLY A 14 -13.47 4.15 -28.69
N VAL A 15 -12.72 5.24 -28.52
CA VAL A 15 -12.55 5.92 -27.23
C VAL A 15 -13.81 6.62 -26.77
N ILE A 16 -14.50 7.28 -27.71
CA ILE A 16 -15.80 7.90 -27.44
C ILE A 16 -16.81 6.83 -27.01
N GLU A 17 -16.79 5.65 -27.63
CA GLU A 17 -17.69 4.55 -27.25
C GLU A 17 -17.37 4.01 -25.83
N ILE A 18 -16.10 3.89 -25.46
CA ILE A 18 -15.66 3.50 -24.10
C ILE A 18 -16.09 4.55 -23.07
N ILE A 19 -15.86 5.82 -23.36
CA ILE A 19 -16.25 6.96 -22.52
C ILE A 19 -17.78 7.00 -22.34
N ALA A 20 -18.55 6.88 -23.43
CA ALA A 20 -20.01 6.90 -23.39
C ALA A 20 -20.61 5.71 -22.60
N GLN A 21 -19.99 4.53 -22.70
CA GLN A 21 -20.38 3.36 -21.88
C GLN A 21 -20.15 3.63 -20.38
N HIS A 22 -19.03 4.25 -20.02
CA HIS A 22 -18.70 4.57 -18.63
C HIS A 22 -19.64 5.64 -18.02
N ILE A 23 -19.98 6.69 -18.79
CA ILE A 23 -20.96 7.72 -18.38
C ILE A 23 -22.36 7.14 -18.19
N SER A 24 -22.77 6.15 -19.01
CA SER A 24 -24.11 5.56 -18.89
C SER A 24 -24.33 4.78 -17.60
N HIS A 25 -23.24 4.36 -16.94
CA HIS A 25 -23.25 3.62 -15.66
C HIS A 25 -23.14 4.52 -14.42
N GLN A 26 -22.64 5.75 -14.57
CA GLN A 26 -22.46 6.72 -13.49
C GLN A 26 -23.25 7.98 -13.88
N ASN A 27 -24.40 8.26 -13.26
CA ASN A 27 -25.23 9.44 -13.55
C ASN A 27 -24.52 10.77 -13.20
N ASN A 28 -23.40 11.11 -13.83
CA ASN A 28 -22.64 12.33 -13.59
C ASN A 28 -21.81 12.74 -14.82
N SER A 29 -22.27 13.77 -15.55
CA SER A 29 -21.66 14.26 -16.80
C SER A 29 -20.37 15.08 -16.57
N THR A 30 -20.03 15.40 -15.33
CA THR A 30 -18.90 16.27 -14.94
C THR A 30 -17.53 15.58 -15.00
N SER A 31 -17.48 14.26 -15.12
CA SER A 31 -16.27 13.44 -14.98
C SER A 31 -15.27 13.52 -16.15
N LEU A 32 -15.60 14.20 -17.25
CA LEU A 32 -14.86 14.08 -18.51
C LEU A 32 -14.18 15.36 -19.00
N THR A 33 -14.61 16.52 -18.52
CA THR A 33 -13.87 17.78 -18.72
C THR A 33 -12.46 17.72 -18.12
N ASP A 34 -12.24 16.84 -17.13
CA ASP A 34 -10.98 16.67 -16.41
C ASP A 34 -9.90 15.90 -17.18
N PHE A 35 -10.27 15.31 -18.31
CA PHE A 35 -9.35 14.55 -19.15
C PHE A 35 -8.69 15.38 -20.25
N VAL A 36 -9.15 16.62 -20.43
CA VAL A 36 -8.78 17.46 -21.56
C VAL A 36 -8.69 18.93 -21.14
N ASP A 37 -7.53 19.34 -20.62
CA ASP A 37 -7.29 20.69 -20.05
C ASP A 37 -7.48 21.86 -21.04
N GLU A 38 -7.61 21.60 -22.34
CA GLU A 38 -7.80 22.63 -23.38
C GLU A 38 -9.26 22.84 -23.81
N VAL A 39 -10.22 22.06 -23.27
CA VAL A 39 -11.66 22.30 -23.48
C VAL A 39 -12.16 23.25 -22.41
N GLY A 40 -12.16 24.55 -22.70
CA GLY A 40 -12.90 25.49 -21.86
C GLY A 40 -14.35 25.02 -21.72
N GLU A 41 -14.88 25.01 -20.48
CA GLU A 41 -16.26 24.69 -20.08
C GLU A 41 -17.07 23.90 -21.13
N ALA A 42 -16.68 22.65 -21.45
CA ALA A 42 -17.58 21.77 -22.19
C ALA A 42 -18.78 21.47 -21.30
N SER A 43 -19.96 21.88 -21.76
CA SER A 43 -21.19 21.84 -20.97
C SER A 43 -21.96 20.52 -21.10
N SER A 44 -21.52 19.65 -22.02
CA SER A 44 -22.16 18.37 -22.33
C SER A 44 -21.20 17.35 -22.97
N VAL A 45 -21.62 16.07 -23.00
CA VAL A 45 -20.88 14.97 -23.65
C VAL A 45 -20.72 15.19 -25.16
N ASP A 46 -21.70 15.85 -25.79
CA ASP A 46 -21.65 16.21 -27.21
C ASP A 46 -20.57 17.27 -27.49
N ASP A 47 -20.34 18.22 -26.56
CA ASP A 47 -19.29 19.25 -26.69
C ASP A 47 -17.88 18.65 -26.59
N LEU A 48 -17.69 17.63 -25.73
CA LEU A 48 -16.43 16.89 -25.61
C LEU A 48 -16.15 16.04 -26.85
N TYR A 49 -17.19 15.40 -27.39
CA TYR A 49 -17.11 14.63 -28.63
C TYR A 49 -16.61 15.51 -29.77
N ASP A 50 -17.24 16.66 -29.97
CA ASP A 50 -16.85 17.61 -31.01
C ASP A 50 -15.43 18.16 -30.79
N TYR A 51 -15.04 18.42 -29.54
CA TYR A 51 -13.66 18.84 -29.24
C TYR A 51 -12.61 17.76 -29.57
N LEU A 52 -12.85 16.49 -29.17
CA LEU A 52 -11.88 15.41 -29.40
C LEU A 52 -11.74 15.09 -30.89
N LEU A 53 -12.81 15.27 -31.67
CA LEU A 53 -12.76 15.22 -33.13
C LEU A 53 -11.88 16.33 -33.71
N ASP A 54 -12.00 17.55 -33.20
CA ASP A 54 -11.22 18.70 -33.66
C ASP A 54 -9.75 18.66 -33.16
N ASN A 55 -9.45 17.83 -32.13
CA ASN A 55 -8.15 17.75 -31.47
C ASN A 55 -7.61 16.30 -31.38
N PRO A 56 -7.23 15.67 -32.51
CA PRO A 56 -6.87 14.25 -32.57
C PRO A 56 -5.65 13.85 -31.72
N LYS A 57 -4.72 14.77 -31.45
CA LYS A 57 -3.61 14.51 -30.52
C LYS A 57 -4.06 14.41 -29.06
N ALA A 58 -5.01 15.25 -28.67
CA ALA A 58 -5.61 15.18 -27.33
C ALA A 58 -6.39 13.88 -27.18
N ALA A 59 -7.12 13.47 -28.22
CA ALA A 59 -7.78 12.17 -28.27
C ALA A 59 -6.80 11.00 -28.11
N VAL A 60 -5.70 10.96 -28.88
CA VAL A 60 -4.67 9.91 -28.78
C VAL A 60 -4.02 9.84 -27.38
N ASN A 61 -3.70 11.00 -26.79
CA ASN A 61 -3.16 11.03 -25.43
C ASN A 61 -4.18 10.51 -24.41
N LEU A 62 -5.45 10.89 -24.56
CA LEU A 62 -6.53 10.41 -23.72
C LEU A 62 -6.74 8.89 -23.87
N VAL A 63 -6.59 8.34 -25.08
CA VAL A 63 -6.59 6.89 -25.30
C VAL A 63 -5.48 6.23 -24.49
N GLY A 64 -4.24 6.72 -24.61
CA GLY A 64 -3.11 6.16 -23.86
C GLY A 64 -3.30 6.23 -22.35
N ASP A 65 -3.84 7.34 -21.85
CA ASP A 65 -4.16 7.52 -20.42
C ASP A 65 -5.28 6.56 -19.95
N LEU A 66 -6.30 6.33 -20.79
CA LEU A 66 -7.41 5.42 -20.48
C LEU A 66 -7.00 3.95 -20.62
N GLU A 67 -6.25 3.59 -21.64
CA GLU A 67 -5.71 2.24 -21.82
C GLU A 67 -4.82 1.86 -20.62
N GLU A 68 -3.94 2.75 -20.14
CA GLU A 68 -3.15 2.52 -18.92
C GLU A 68 -4.04 2.34 -17.67
N TYR A 69 -5.14 3.10 -17.57
CA TYR A 69 -6.12 2.92 -16.50
C TYR A 69 -6.84 1.56 -16.58
N PHE A 70 -7.11 1.06 -17.79
CA PHE A 70 -7.76 -0.24 -18.00
C PHE A 70 -6.79 -1.44 -17.94
N ASP A 71 -5.49 -1.23 -18.20
CA ASP A 71 -4.45 -2.29 -18.15
C ASP A 71 -4.00 -2.61 -16.71
N HIS A 72 -4.36 -1.75 -15.75
CA HIS A 72 -4.26 -2.02 -14.31
C HIS A 72 -5.66 -2.21 -13.71
N PRO A 73 -6.27 -3.40 -13.85
CA PRO A 73 -7.56 -3.65 -13.21
C PRO A 73 -7.46 -3.33 -11.72
N ALA A 74 -8.41 -2.51 -11.23
CA ALA A 74 -8.51 -2.23 -9.80
C ALA A 74 -8.49 -3.57 -9.05
N PRO A 75 -7.62 -3.72 -8.03
CA PRO A 75 -7.45 -5.00 -7.38
C PRO A 75 -8.80 -5.44 -6.78
N ASP A 76 -9.12 -6.72 -6.96
CA ASP A 76 -10.32 -7.34 -6.38
C ASP A 76 -10.28 -7.17 -4.86
N LEU A 77 -11.16 -6.31 -4.35
CA LEU A 77 -11.20 -5.94 -2.94
C LEU A 77 -11.55 -7.14 -2.05
N GLU A 78 -12.37 -8.07 -2.54
CA GLU A 78 -12.71 -9.28 -1.80
C GLU A 78 -11.49 -10.20 -1.73
N LYS A 79 -10.76 -10.36 -2.84
CA LYS A 79 -9.49 -11.10 -2.83
C LYS A 79 -8.46 -10.46 -1.88
N LEU A 80 -8.39 -9.13 -1.82
CA LEU A 80 -7.51 -8.44 -0.87
C LEU A 80 -7.91 -8.72 0.59
N LYS A 81 -9.22 -8.65 0.92
CA LYS A 81 -9.73 -8.95 2.27
C LYS A 81 -9.47 -10.40 2.66
N GLU A 82 -9.85 -11.35 1.81
CA GLU A 82 -9.62 -12.78 2.03
C GLU A 82 -8.13 -13.08 2.20
N GLY A 83 -7.29 -12.40 1.41
CA GLY A 83 -5.85 -12.51 1.47
C GLY A 83 -5.23 -11.96 2.75
N GLN A 84 -5.89 -11.07 3.50
CA GLN A 84 -5.34 -10.41 4.69
C GLN A 84 -5.63 -11.12 6.02
N GLY A 85 -6.61 -12.03 6.05
CA GLY A 85 -6.89 -12.86 7.23
C GLY A 85 -8.28 -12.67 7.84
N GLU A 86 -8.46 -13.24 9.04
CA GLU A 86 -9.74 -13.23 9.73
C GLU A 86 -10.00 -11.86 10.37
N PHE A 87 -11.06 -11.19 9.92
CA PHE A 87 -11.65 -10.04 10.60
C PHE A 87 -12.68 -10.51 11.65
N PRO A 88 -12.90 -9.76 12.74
CA PRO A 88 -13.90 -10.12 13.75
C PRO A 88 -15.33 -10.00 13.17
N ALA A 89 -16.09 -11.10 13.21
CA ALA A 89 -17.40 -11.19 12.57
C ALA A 89 -18.48 -10.26 13.15
N ASP A 90 -18.38 -9.93 14.44
CA ASP A 90 -19.43 -9.20 15.18
C ASP A 90 -19.17 -7.70 15.30
N THR A 91 -18.14 -7.18 14.61
CA THR A 91 -17.84 -5.75 14.61
C THR A 91 -17.90 -5.22 13.18
N GLU A 92 -18.69 -4.19 12.93
CA GLU A 92 -18.62 -3.44 11.68
C GLU A 92 -17.44 -2.46 11.74
N PRO A 93 -16.73 -2.20 10.62
CA PRO A 93 -15.72 -1.15 10.59
C PRO A 93 -16.37 0.21 10.90
N TRP A 94 -15.68 1.03 11.67
CA TRP A 94 -16.08 2.41 11.91
C TRP A 94 -15.08 3.38 11.28
N TRP A 95 -15.55 4.59 11.03
CA TRP A 95 -14.69 5.65 10.53
C TRP A 95 -15.05 7.01 11.10
N ASN A 96 -14.06 7.90 11.21
CA ASN A 96 -14.27 9.28 11.62
C ASN A 96 -13.18 10.20 11.06
N VAL A 97 -13.54 11.43 10.70
CA VAL A 97 -12.58 12.48 10.36
C VAL A 97 -12.95 13.76 11.11
N VAL A 98 -11.99 14.34 11.80
CA VAL A 98 -12.20 15.50 12.66
C VAL A 98 -11.30 16.66 12.28
N GLU A 99 -11.78 17.88 12.52
CA GLU A 99 -10.99 19.10 12.32
C GLU A 99 -9.95 19.23 13.44
N ALA A 100 -8.67 19.14 13.11
CA ALA A 100 -7.55 19.28 14.06
C ALA A 100 -6.21 19.54 13.35
N ASP A 101 -5.31 20.25 14.01
CA ASP A 101 -3.94 20.45 13.53
C ASP A 101 -3.09 19.21 13.86
N ALA A 102 -2.79 18.40 12.84
CA ALA A 102 -1.99 17.20 12.97
C ALA A 102 -0.59 17.41 13.57
N ALA A 103 -0.03 18.64 13.52
CA ALA A 103 1.23 18.95 14.17
C ALA A 103 1.10 19.14 15.69
N LYS A 104 -0.12 19.13 16.24
CA LYS A 104 -0.42 19.47 17.65
C LYS A 104 -1.42 18.51 18.32
N ILE A 105 -1.86 17.46 17.62
CA ILE A 105 -2.89 16.55 18.13
C ILE A 105 -2.42 15.77 19.35
N HIS A 106 -3.37 15.48 20.23
CA HIS A 106 -3.16 14.59 21.38
C HIS A 106 -4.46 13.87 21.77
N PRO A 107 -4.37 12.71 22.46
CA PRO A 107 -5.54 11.99 22.94
C PRO A 107 -6.37 12.85 23.89
N LYS A 108 -7.70 12.76 23.77
CA LYS A 108 -8.62 13.42 24.70
C LYS A 108 -8.56 12.78 26.09
N ASP A 109 -7.77 13.37 26.98
CA ASP A 109 -7.71 12.96 28.39
C ASP A 109 -8.89 13.59 29.16
N GLY A 110 -9.76 12.76 29.77
CA GLY A 110 -11.04 13.13 30.40
C GLY A 110 -10.99 14.10 31.60
N GLY A 111 -9.86 14.77 31.84
CA GLY A 111 -9.66 15.75 32.92
C GLY A 111 -8.72 16.93 32.57
N SER A 112 -8.29 17.09 31.31
CA SER A 112 -7.43 18.20 30.87
C SER A 112 -8.23 19.49 30.60
N GLU A 113 -7.73 20.64 31.05
CA GLU A 113 -8.28 21.96 30.74
C GLU A 113 -7.93 22.42 29.30
N ASN A 114 -6.89 21.85 28.67
CA ASN A 114 -6.57 22.14 27.27
C ASN A 114 -7.28 21.14 26.36
N GLN A 115 -8.27 21.63 25.61
CA GLN A 115 -9.04 20.84 24.63
C GLN A 115 -8.66 21.17 23.18
N GLU A 116 -7.79 22.14 22.94
CA GLU A 116 -7.36 22.53 21.60
C GLU A 116 -6.53 21.40 20.99
N ASN A 117 -6.92 20.87 19.82
CA ASN A 117 -6.32 19.70 19.16
C ASN A 117 -6.41 18.37 19.94
N ALA A 118 -7.29 18.27 20.95
CA ALA A 118 -7.62 16.99 21.58
C ALA A 118 -8.58 16.19 20.70
N ILE A 119 -8.19 14.98 20.29
CA ILE A 119 -9.00 14.12 19.41
C ILE A 119 -9.51 12.88 20.15
N ASP A 120 -10.68 12.38 19.73
CA ASP A 120 -11.33 11.20 20.29
C ASP A 120 -10.72 9.90 19.76
N LEU A 121 -9.41 9.77 19.95
CA LEU A 121 -8.59 8.62 19.59
C LEU A 121 -7.67 8.30 20.78
N GLY A 122 -7.62 7.04 21.17
CA GLY A 122 -6.94 6.60 22.38
C GLY A 122 -5.42 6.55 22.25
N LYS A 123 -4.74 6.44 23.39
CA LYS A 123 -3.32 6.05 23.43
C LYS A 123 -3.19 4.59 22.99
N ASN A 124 -2.17 4.24 22.20
CA ASN A 124 -1.95 2.88 21.70
C ASN A 124 -3.21 2.25 21.07
N SER A 125 -3.95 2.99 20.23
CA SER A 125 -5.18 2.52 19.58
C SER A 125 -5.09 2.42 18.06
N VAL A 126 -3.97 2.85 17.46
CA VAL A 126 -3.71 2.86 16.01
C VAL A 126 -2.66 1.80 15.66
N ASP A 127 -2.85 1.12 14.54
CA ASP A 127 -1.95 0.05 14.09
C ASP A 127 -1.13 0.47 12.87
N LEU A 128 -1.68 1.35 12.04
CA LEU A 128 -1.02 1.85 10.86
C LEU A 128 -1.32 3.32 10.67
N ILE A 129 -0.29 4.13 10.45
CA ILE A 129 -0.45 5.48 9.90
C ILE A 129 -0.06 5.44 8.42
N VAL A 130 -0.91 5.94 7.55
CA VAL A 130 -0.59 6.17 6.13
C VAL A 130 -0.90 7.61 5.82
N THR A 131 0.10 8.39 5.45
CA THR A 131 -0.08 9.84 5.31
C THR A 131 0.92 10.50 4.37
N SER A 132 0.60 11.72 3.98
CA SER A 132 1.46 12.63 3.21
C SER A 132 1.37 14.02 3.83
N PRO A 133 2.37 14.46 4.63
CA PRO A 133 2.36 15.81 5.19
C PRO A 133 2.50 16.86 4.09
N PRO A 134 2.09 18.12 4.33
CA PRO A 134 2.42 19.23 3.44
C PRO A 134 3.91 19.27 3.11
N TYR A 135 4.24 19.20 1.82
CA TYR A 135 5.63 19.25 1.35
C TYR A 135 6.18 20.67 1.45
N TRP A 136 7.42 20.79 1.92
CA TRP A 136 8.08 22.08 2.15
C TRP A 136 8.07 22.99 0.91
N GLN A 137 7.50 24.18 1.09
CA GLN A 137 7.34 25.25 0.09
C GLN A 137 6.64 24.82 -1.21
N LYS A 138 5.80 23.78 -1.17
CA LYS A 138 5.00 23.37 -2.34
C LYS A 138 3.65 24.06 -2.42
N ARG A 139 2.90 24.08 -1.32
CA ARG A 139 1.54 24.60 -1.27
C ARG A 139 1.28 25.35 0.03
N ASP A 140 0.60 26.46 -0.10
CA ASP A 140 0.09 27.27 1.02
C ASP A 140 -1.42 27.04 1.10
N TYR A 141 -1.88 26.44 2.19
CA TYR A 141 -3.28 26.14 2.47
C TYR A 141 -3.99 27.30 3.20
N GLY A 142 -3.39 28.51 3.24
CA GLY A 142 -4.00 29.71 3.81
C GLY A 142 -4.14 29.70 5.33
N THR A 143 -3.60 28.67 6.01
CA THR A 143 -3.66 28.52 7.47
C THR A 143 -2.40 29.08 8.12
N LYS A 144 -2.58 29.84 9.20
CA LYS A 144 -1.47 30.41 9.96
C LYS A 144 -0.69 29.29 10.67
N ASP A 145 0.64 29.37 10.64
CA ASP A 145 1.55 28.41 11.28
C ASP A 145 1.38 26.97 10.76
N GLN A 146 0.95 26.79 9.50
CA GLN A 146 0.84 25.48 8.86
C GLN A 146 2.22 24.85 8.64
N LEU A 147 2.27 23.52 8.77
CA LEU A 147 3.43 22.73 8.38
C LEU A 147 3.70 22.90 6.87
N GLY A 148 4.97 22.98 6.49
CA GLY A 148 5.41 23.09 5.09
C GLY A 148 5.69 24.52 4.61
N GLN A 149 5.44 25.55 5.43
CA GLN A 149 5.75 26.96 5.13
C GLN A 149 6.89 27.54 5.96
N GLU A 150 7.68 26.70 6.61
CA GLU A 150 8.85 27.07 7.40
C GLU A 150 9.90 27.81 6.54
N PRO A 151 10.66 28.73 7.15
CA PRO A 151 11.62 29.57 6.42
C PRO A 151 12.77 28.78 5.78
N ASP A 152 13.12 27.63 6.33
CA ASP A 152 14.25 26.80 5.88
C ASP A 152 13.97 25.29 6.05
N PRO A 153 14.70 24.42 5.31
CA PRO A 153 14.51 22.98 5.36
C PRO A 153 14.68 22.36 6.74
N ASP A 154 15.60 22.86 7.56
CA ASP A 154 15.94 22.21 8.83
C ASP A 154 14.82 22.47 9.85
N THR A 155 14.30 23.71 9.91
CA THR A 155 13.12 24.04 10.71
C THR A 155 11.89 23.22 10.30
N TYR A 156 11.66 23.01 9.00
CA TYR A 156 10.57 22.13 8.52
C TYR A 156 10.72 20.69 9.02
N ILE A 157 11.94 20.15 8.96
CA ILE A 157 12.21 18.79 9.42
C ILE A 157 12.04 18.69 10.94
N GLU A 158 12.48 19.68 11.71
CA GLU A 158 12.25 19.74 13.16
C GLU A 158 10.75 19.66 13.48
N HIS A 159 9.92 20.48 12.85
CA HIS A 159 8.46 20.46 13.05
C HIS A 159 7.81 19.16 12.58
N LEU A 160 8.28 18.55 11.48
CA LEU A 160 7.77 17.27 11.01
C LEU A 160 8.10 16.14 11.98
N ILE A 161 9.27 16.17 12.63
CA ILE A 161 9.61 15.22 13.70
C ILE A 161 8.75 15.45 14.94
N ASP A 162 8.49 16.71 15.32
CA ASP A 162 7.58 17.02 16.43
C ASP A 162 6.16 16.48 16.15
N ALA A 163 5.66 16.63 14.92
CA ALA A 163 4.38 16.04 14.52
C ALA A 163 4.40 14.50 14.64
N LEU A 164 5.49 13.85 14.19
CA LEU A 164 5.65 12.40 14.30
C LEU A 164 5.62 11.92 15.77
N GLU A 165 6.19 12.69 16.71
CA GLU A 165 6.14 12.39 18.14
C GLU A 165 4.74 12.59 18.75
N HIS A 166 3.93 13.51 18.25
CA HIS A 166 2.51 13.60 18.62
C HIS A 166 1.74 12.36 18.15
N TRP A 167 2.00 11.87 16.94
CA TRP A 167 1.32 10.71 16.38
C TRP A 167 1.70 9.40 17.08
N LYS A 168 2.95 9.31 17.51
CA LYS A 168 3.53 8.17 18.24
C LYS A 168 2.69 7.71 19.42
N VAL A 169 2.04 8.65 20.11
CA VAL A 169 1.22 8.40 21.30
C VAL A 169 -0.03 7.55 20.99
N PHE A 170 -0.56 7.67 19.77
CA PHE A 170 -1.71 6.89 19.32
C PHE A 170 -1.30 5.52 18.79
N LEU A 171 -0.09 5.40 18.23
CA LEU A 171 0.40 4.18 17.60
C LEU A 171 0.73 3.10 18.63
N ARG A 172 0.23 1.88 18.43
CA ARG A 172 0.63 0.71 19.22
C ARG A 172 2.13 0.42 19.03
N PRO A 173 2.79 -0.26 19.99
CA PRO A 173 4.19 -0.66 19.84
C PRO A 173 4.47 -1.48 18.57
N THR A 174 3.49 -2.30 18.15
CA THR A 174 3.55 -3.12 16.94
C THR A 174 3.24 -2.34 15.65
N GLY A 175 2.83 -1.08 15.75
CA GLY A 175 2.32 -0.31 14.62
C GLY A 175 3.42 0.27 13.73
N SER A 176 3.02 0.64 12.51
CA SER A 176 3.90 1.22 11.49
C SER A 176 3.41 2.59 11.01
N VAL A 177 4.32 3.37 10.43
CA VAL A 177 4.01 4.61 9.70
C VAL A 177 4.51 4.47 8.26
N PHE A 178 3.66 4.78 7.29
CA PHE A 178 3.99 4.95 5.89
C PHE A 178 3.82 6.43 5.53
N LEU A 179 4.94 7.13 5.40
CA LEU A 179 4.97 8.58 5.18
C LEU A 179 5.51 8.87 3.78
N ASN A 180 4.65 9.39 2.90
CA ASN A 180 5.04 9.85 1.58
C ASN A 180 5.52 11.30 1.65
N ILE A 181 6.76 11.58 1.22
CA ILE A 181 7.31 12.93 1.22
C ILE A 181 8.16 13.19 -0.02
N GLY A 182 7.81 14.27 -0.74
CA GLY A 182 8.52 14.72 -1.92
C GLY A 182 9.61 15.75 -1.61
N ASP A 183 10.47 16.01 -2.60
CA ASP A 183 11.52 17.03 -2.50
C ASP A 183 11.13 18.32 -3.23
N THR A 184 11.87 19.38 -2.96
CA THR A 184 11.74 20.66 -3.64
C THR A 184 13.07 21.16 -4.18
N TYR A 185 12.99 22.15 -5.07
CA TYR A 185 14.14 22.79 -5.66
C TYR A 185 14.16 24.25 -5.24
N HIS A 186 15.31 24.71 -4.78
CA HIS A 186 15.57 26.12 -4.52
C HIS A 186 16.92 26.49 -5.14
N ASN A 187 16.96 27.59 -5.89
CA ASN A 187 18.15 28.05 -6.63
C ASN A 187 18.84 26.94 -7.47
N LYS A 188 18.05 26.18 -8.25
CA LYS A 188 18.50 25.04 -9.07
C LYS A 188 19.16 23.89 -8.31
N SER A 189 19.05 23.87 -6.98
CA SER A 189 19.57 22.80 -6.14
C SER A 189 18.43 22.03 -5.50
N LEU A 190 18.53 20.70 -5.52
CA LEU A 190 17.65 19.82 -4.79
C LEU A 190 17.89 20.02 -3.29
N GLN A 191 16.82 20.12 -2.49
CA GLN A 191 16.94 20.51 -1.09
C GLN A 191 17.24 19.31 -0.17
N GLY A 192 17.00 18.10 -0.66
CA GLY A 192 17.30 16.86 0.04
C GLY A 192 16.33 16.57 1.18
N ILE A 193 15.09 17.08 1.09
CA ILE A 193 14.08 16.97 2.15
C ILE A 193 13.88 15.51 2.61
N PRO A 194 13.67 14.52 1.71
CA PRO A 194 13.51 13.13 2.15
C PRO A 194 14.72 12.58 2.92
N GLY A 195 15.95 12.91 2.47
CA GLY A 195 17.17 12.47 3.14
C GLY A 195 17.39 13.12 4.51
N ARG A 196 17.01 14.40 4.65
CA ARG A 196 17.03 15.11 5.95
C ARG A 196 16.02 14.51 6.92
N PHE A 197 14.80 14.26 6.44
CA PHE A 197 13.77 13.57 7.23
C PHE A 197 14.25 12.20 7.70
N ALA A 198 14.78 11.38 6.81
CA ALA A 198 15.26 10.04 7.15
C ALA A 198 16.32 10.08 8.26
N ARG A 199 17.26 11.01 8.17
CA ARG A 199 18.29 11.20 9.20
C ARG A 199 17.69 11.63 10.53
N ALA A 200 16.83 12.64 10.52
CA ALA A 200 16.22 13.19 11.73
C ALA A 200 15.30 12.18 12.43
N ALA A 201 14.52 11.40 11.67
CA ALA A 201 13.67 10.34 12.22
C ALA A 201 14.49 9.26 12.94
N GLN A 202 15.63 8.85 12.37
CA GLN A 202 16.55 7.92 13.03
C GLN A 202 17.19 8.51 14.30
N GLU A 203 17.52 9.80 14.30
CA GLU A 203 18.03 10.50 15.49
C GLU A 203 16.96 10.61 16.60
N ALA A 204 15.68 10.75 16.21
CA ALA A 204 14.52 10.72 17.11
C ALA A 204 14.15 9.30 17.60
N GLY A 205 14.88 8.26 17.16
CA GLY A 205 14.70 6.88 17.63
C GLY A 205 13.75 6.02 16.80
N TRP A 206 13.27 6.50 15.65
CA TRP A 206 12.50 5.69 14.72
C TRP A 206 13.39 4.74 13.93
N THR A 207 12.92 3.51 13.72
CA THR A 207 13.56 2.58 12.78
C THR A 207 12.93 2.73 11.41
N ILE A 208 13.71 3.15 10.42
CA ILE A 208 13.30 3.11 9.01
C ILE A 208 13.53 1.68 8.49
N ARG A 209 12.44 0.97 8.21
CA ARG A 209 12.48 -0.40 7.67
C ARG A 209 12.68 -0.40 6.17
N ASN A 210 12.07 0.55 5.47
CA ASN A 210 12.21 0.68 4.03
C ASN A 210 12.05 2.14 3.57
N GLU A 211 12.74 2.50 2.48
CA GLU A 211 12.45 3.69 1.67
C GLU A 211 11.89 3.20 0.33
N ILE A 212 10.57 3.10 0.23
CA ILE A 212 9.87 2.64 -0.96
C ILE A 212 9.85 3.77 -2.00
N GLN A 213 10.17 3.46 -3.25
CA GLN A 213 10.08 4.42 -4.35
C GLN A 213 8.75 4.25 -5.07
N TRP A 214 7.83 5.19 -4.88
CA TRP A 214 6.64 5.28 -5.73
C TRP A 214 7.04 5.84 -7.08
N ALA A 215 7.18 4.97 -8.08
CA ALA A 215 7.45 5.32 -9.46
C ALA A 215 6.16 5.68 -10.20
N LYS A 216 6.20 6.80 -10.90
CA LYS A 216 5.12 7.36 -11.72
C LYS A 216 5.50 7.12 -13.17
N ASP A 217 4.87 6.13 -13.81
CA ASP A 217 5.21 5.75 -15.18
C ASP A 217 4.90 6.88 -16.18
N ASN A 218 3.83 7.65 -15.90
CA ASN A 218 3.52 8.91 -16.57
C ASN A 218 3.48 10.08 -15.57
N GLY A 219 3.94 11.26 -15.99
CA GLY A 219 4.01 12.42 -15.11
C GLY A 219 3.92 13.75 -15.85
N ILE A 220 3.36 14.74 -15.16
CA ILE A 220 3.12 16.09 -15.69
C ILE A 220 4.40 16.63 -16.38
N PRO A 221 4.27 17.22 -17.57
CA PRO A 221 5.39 17.89 -18.26
C PRO A 221 6.03 18.94 -17.36
N SER A 222 7.36 18.98 -17.33
CA SER A 222 8.10 19.99 -16.57
C SER A 222 8.74 20.98 -17.54
N SER A 223 8.63 22.27 -17.23
CA SER A 223 9.24 23.35 -18.00
C SER A 223 10.77 23.43 -17.85
N ALA A 224 11.35 22.70 -16.88
CA ALA A 224 12.80 22.65 -16.70
C ALA A 224 13.50 22.00 -17.90
N GLN A 225 14.52 22.69 -18.44
CA GLN A 225 15.29 22.27 -19.62
C GLN A 225 16.69 21.74 -19.29
N ASP A 226 17.15 21.93 -18.05
CA ASP A 226 18.53 21.68 -17.61
C ASP A 226 18.63 20.64 -16.47
N ARG A 227 17.59 19.81 -16.29
CA ARG A 227 17.58 18.67 -15.36
C ARG A 227 16.55 17.62 -15.79
N LEU A 228 16.69 16.42 -15.25
CA LEU A 228 15.66 15.38 -15.35
C LEU A 228 14.44 15.76 -14.50
N VAL A 229 13.27 15.32 -14.96
CA VAL A 229 12.01 15.50 -14.24
C VAL A 229 11.90 14.37 -13.20
N PRO A 230 11.64 14.66 -11.92
CA PRO A 230 11.35 13.62 -10.93
C PRO A 230 10.14 12.80 -11.38
N ARG A 231 10.33 11.48 -11.42
CA ARG A 231 9.30 10.49 -11.76
C ARG A 231 9.08 9.48 -10.63
N HIS A 232 9.56 9.79 -9.44
CA HIS A 232 9.29 8.99 -8.25
C HIS A 232 9.17 9.88 -7.03
N GLU A 233 8.48 9.36 -6.01
CA GLU A 233 8.40 9.95 -4.67
C GLU A 233 8.73 8.90 -3.61
N PRO A 234 9.55 9.25 -2.61
CA PRO A 234 9.81 8.37 -1.46
C PRO A 234 8.58 8.16 -0.57
N ILE A 235 8.44 6.93 -0.09
CA ILE A 235 7.55 6.55 1.01
C ILE A 235 8.41 5.87 2.07
N PHE A 236 8.49 6.45 3.25
CA PHE A 236 9.24 5.86 4.36
C PHE A 236 8.32 4.93 5.16
N HIS A 237 8.76 3.68 5.36
CA HIS A 237 8.17 2.76 6.33
C HIS A 237 8.94 2.88 7.65
N LEU A 238 8.32 3.48 8.65
CA LEU A 238 8.89 3.67 9.99
C LEU A 238 8.20 2.77 11.01
N VAL A 239 8.97 2.28 11.98
CA VAL A 239 8.47 1.50 13.13
C VAL A 239 9.14 1.96 14.43
N GLN A 240 8.44 1.78 15.54
CA GLN A 240 8.98 2.04 16.88
C GLN A 240 9.74 0.82 17.40
N ASP A 241 9.05 -0.33 17.48
CA ASP A 241 9.64 -1.59 17.92
C ASP A 241 10.11 -2.40 16.70
N LYS A 242 11.40 -2.28 16.38
CA LYS A 242 12.03 -3.00 15.25
C LYS A 242 12.01 -4.53 15.42
N ASP A 243 11.83 -5.02 16.64
CA ASP A 243 11.90 -6.44 16.95
C ASP A 243 10.49 -7.09 16.94
N ASN A 244 9.42 -6.31 17.14
CA ASN A 244 8.05 -6.83 17.27
C ASN A 244 6.97 -6.15 16.39
N TYR A 245 7.32 -5.25 15.46
CA TYR A 245 6.30 -4.63 14.59
C TYR A 245 5.48 -5.65 13.77
N PHE A 246 4.23 -5.33 13.46
CA PHE A 246 3.38 -6.13 12.59
C PHE A 246 3.83 -5.98 11.12
N TYR A 247 4.00 -7.11 10.43
CA TYR A 247 4.40 -7.13 9.04
C TYR A 247 4.01 -8.45 8.35
N ASP A 248 3.15 -8.40 7.35
CA ASP A 248 2.71 -9.58 6.58
C ASP A 248 3.27 -9.58 5.16
N LEU A 249 4.57 -9.88 5.06
CA LEU A 249 5.26 -10.00 3.77
C LEU A 249 4.66 -11.13 2.91
N HIS A 250 4.19 -12.20 3.55
CA HIS A 250 3.65 -13.36 2.85
C HIS A 250 2.32 -13.01 2.17
N GLY A 251 1.35 -12.49 2.92
CA GLY A 251 0.08 -12.03 2.36
C GLY A 251 0.27 -10.95 1.30
N TYR A 252 1.21 -10.01 1.52
CA TYR A 252 1.57 -9.03 0.51
C TYR A 252 2.14 -9.68 -0.77
N SER A 253 2.98 -10.71 -0.64
CA SER A 253 3.57 -11.41 -1.78
C SER A 253 2.54 -12.22 -2.58
N GLU A 254 1.52 -12.78 -1.92
CA GLU A 254 0.42 -13.48 -2.60
C GLU A 254 -0.42 -12.53 -3.47
N LEU A 255 -0.55 -11.26 -3.04
CA LEU A 255 -1.39 -10.26 -3.70
C LEU A 255 -0.63 -9.43 -4.73
N TYR A 256 0.61 -9.04 -4.42
CA TYR A 256 1.41 -8.08 -5.19
C TYR A 256 2.75 -8.63 -5.68
N GLY A 257 3.10 -9.86 -5.30
CA GLY A 257 4.35 -10.50 -5.68
C GLY A 257 4.31 -11.12 -7.07
N ASN A 258 5.49 -11.55 -7.53
CA ASN A 258 5.70 -12.20 -8.83
C ASN A 258 6.44 -13.55 -8.70
N GLY A 259 6.27 -14.22 -7.55
CA GLY A 259 6.98 -15.46 -7.21
C GLY A 259 8.38 -15.25 -6.61
N SER A 260 8.78 -13.99 -6.37
CA SER A 260 9.97 -13.62 -5.60
C SER A 260 9.61 -12.65 -4.49
N ASN A 261 10.54 -12.39 -3.56
CA ASN A 261 10.33 -11.38 -2.53
C ASN A 261 10.03 -10.03 -3.20
N PRO A 262 8.87 -9.39 -2.94
CA PRO A 262 8.48 -8.16 -3.61
C PRO A 262 9.51 -7.04 -3.45
N GLY A 263 9.72 -6.29 -4.53
CA GLY A 263 10.61 -5.13 -4.52
C GLY A 263 9.97 -3.91 -3.88
N ASP A 264 10.80 -2.92 -3.55
CA ASP A 264 10.43 -1.65 -2.93
C ASP A 264 10.22 -0.52 -3.94
N VAL A 265 10.12 -0.83 -5.23
CA VAL A 265 9.69 0.11 -6.26
C VAL A 265 8.23 -0.16 -6.57
N TRP A 266 7.35 0.74 -6.15
CA TRP A 266 5.92 0.66 -6.43
C TRP A 266 5.60 1.49 -7.67
N ARG A 267 5.29 0.81 -8.77
CA ARG A 267 4.78 1.45 -9.98
C ARG A 267 3.28 1.62 -9.83
N ILE A 268 2.84 2.86 -9.62
CA ILE A 268 1.44 3.20 -9.39
C ILE A 268 1.16 4.49 -10.16
N SER A 269 0.19 4.48 -11.05
CA SER A 269 -0.27 5.69 -11.75
C SER A 269 -1.09 6.57 -10.80
N HIS A 270 -1.25 7.87 -11.10
CA HIS A 270 -2.06 8.73 -10.22
C HIS A 270 -3.53 8.35 -10.33
N ASP A 271 -4.21 8.20 -9.20
CA ASP A 271 -5.67 8.22 -9.19
C ASP A 271 -6.11 9.64 -9.56
N ARG A 272 -6.74 9.81 -10.73
CA ARG A 272 -7.38 11.08 -11.13
C ARG A 272 -8.70 11.21 -10.36
N ASN A 273 -8.63 11.53 -9.07
CA ASN A 273 -9.83 11.81 -8.27
C ASN A 273 -10.31 13.23 -8.62
N THR A 274 -11.53 13.34 -9.14
CA THR A 274 -12.15 14.49 -9.81
C THR A 274 -12.96 15.41 -8.87
N GLY A 275 -12.52 15.55 -7.61
CA GLY A 275 -13.05 16.59 -6.71
C GLY A 275 -12.27 17.89 -6.86
N ASP A 276 -12.78 19.00 -6.30
CA ASP A 276 -12.11 20.33 -6.23
C ASP A 276 -10.71 20.34 -5.54
N HIS A 277 -10.14 19.16 -5.25
CA HIS A 277 -8.92 18.94 -4.49
C HIS A 277 -7.84 18.28 -5.33
N LEU A 278 -6.86 19.08 -5.73
CA LEU A 278 -5.68 18.62 -6.46
C LEU A 278 -4.78 17.76 -5.56
N ALA A 279 -4.61 16.48 -5.89
CA ALA A 279 -3.53 15.55 -5.49
C ALA A 279 -3.60 14.85 -4.11
N PRO A 280 -4.57 13.94 -3.89
CA PRO A 280 -4.38 12.81 -2.96
C PRO A 280 -3.35 11.80 -3.52
N PHE A 281 -2.60 11.11 -2.66
CA PHE A 281 -1.79 9.96 -3.09
C PHE A 281 -2.70 8.76 -3.44
N PRO A 282 -2.27 7.82 -4.32
CA PRO A 282 -3.16 6.81 -4.91
C PRO A 282 -3.72 5.82 -3.89
N ARG A 283 -4.93 5.33 -4.11
CA ARG A 283 -5.57 4.28 -3.29
C ARG A 283 -4.73 3.02 -3.23
N ASP A 284 -4.07 2.63 -4.33
CA ASP A 284 -3.23 1.42 -4.34
C ASP A 284 -2.03 1.53 -3.39
N LEU A 285 -1.48 2.73 -3.17
CA LEU A 285 -0.44 2.97 -2.17
C LEU A 285 -0.97 2.61 -0.77
N VAL A 286 -2.16 3.09 -0.42
CA VAL A 286 -2.81 2.77 0.86
C VAL A 286 -3.07 1.27 0.97
N ARG A 287 -3.61 0.63 -0.08
CA ARG A 287 -3.89 -0.82 -0.07
C ARG A 287 -2.64 -1.64 0.19
N ARG A 288 -1.52 -1.28 -0.46
CA ARG A 288 -0.22 -1.92 -0.25
C ARG A 288 0.28 -1.72 1.18
N ALA A 289 0.20 -0.51 1.72
CA ALA A 289 0.60 -0.21 3.09
C ALA A 289 -0.25 -0.99 4.12
N ILE A 290 -1.58 -1.02 3.96
CA ILE A 290 -2.50 -1.79 4.82
C ILE A 290 -2.16 -3.28 4.76
N THR A 291 -1.99 -3.83 3.55
CA THR A 291 -1.68 -5.25 3.36
C THR A 291 -0.35 -5.64 4.02
N LEU A 292 0.65 -4.75 3.98
CA LEU A 292 1.94 -5.00 4.62
C LEU A 292 1.88 -4.90 6.14
N ALA A 293 1.16 -3.91 6.68
CA ALA A 293 1.46 -3.40 8.01
C ALA A 293 0.25 -3.10 8.91
N CYS A 294 -0.99 -3.35 8.46
CA CYS A 294 -2.17 -3.28 9.32
C CYS A 294 -2.69 -4.70 9.62
N PRO A 295 -2.74 -5.14 10.88
CA PRO A 295 -3.32 -6.43 11.23
C PRO A 295 -4.86 -6.41 11.10
N PRO A 296 -5.48 -7.45 10.51
CA PRO A 296 -6.95 -7.51 10.38
C PRO A 296 -7.66 -7.62 11.74
N SER A 297 -6.97 -8.20 12.73
CA SER A 297 -7.50 -8.47 14.07
C SER A 297 -6.43 -8.27 15.14
N ILE A 298 -6.81 -7.63 16.25
CA ILE A 298 -5.97 -7.35 17.41
C ILE A 298 -6.73 -7.70 18.69
N CYS A 299 -6.06 -8.33 19.65
CA CYS A 299 -6.68 -8.68 20.92
C CYS A 299 -7.13 -7.41 21.67
N SER A 300 -8.39 -7.38 22.10
CA SER A 300 -8.97 -6.25 22.82
C SER A 300 -8.37 -6.02 24.21
N GLU A 301 -7.73 -7.05 24.79
CA GLU A 301 -7.12 -7.01 26.12
C GLU A 301 -5.63 -6.67 26.09
N CYS A 302 -4.84 -7.46 25.36
CA CYS A 302 -3.37 -7.34 25.37
C CYS A 302 -2.81 -6.54 24.19
N ASN A 303 -3.63 -6.18 23.20
CA ASN A 303 -3.23 -5.50 21.96
C ASN A 303 -2.26 -6.30 21.06
N GLU A 304 -2.09 -7.61 21.28
CA GLU A 304 -1.31 -8.45 20.36
C GLU A 304 -2.08 -8.64 19.04
N PRO A 305 -1.46 -8.35 17.88
CA PRO A 305 -2.06 -8.60 16.58
C PRO A 305 -2.06 -10.09 16.23
N ARG A 306 -3.09 -10.56 15.52
CA ARG A 306 -3.02 -11.88 14.86
C ARG A 306 -2.04 -11.81 13.71
N ARG A 307 -1.05 -12.71 13.71
CA ARG A 307 -0.04 -12.84 12.67
C ARG A 307 -0.30 -14.10 11.88
N ARG A 308 0.07 -14.06 10.62
CA ARG A 308 -0.07 -15.22 9.74
C ARG A 308 0.88 -16.32 10.17
N ASP A 309 0.35 -17.51 10.43
CA ASP A 309 1.16 -18.70 10.56
C ASP A 309 1.36 -19.31 9.18
N THR A 310 2.62 -19.42 8.78
CA THR A 310 3.01 -20.04 7.51
C THR A 310 3.78 -21.33 7.76
N LYS A 311 3.57 -22.31 6.90
CA LYS A 311 4.42 -23.51 6.83
C LYS A 311 4.99 -23.62 5.43
N ARG A 312 6.22 -24.10 5.33
CA ARG A 312 6.76 -24.52 4.05
C ARG A 312 5.95 -25.72 3.56
N GLY A 313 5.44 -25.62 2.34
CA GLY A 313 4.87 -26.75 1.65
C GLY A 313 5.88 -27.89 1.53
N LEU A 314 5.37 -29.11 1.38
CA LEU A 314 6.15 -30.28 1.03
C LEU A 314 6.06 -30.54 -0.46
N THR A 315 4.84 -30.55 -1.00
CA THR A 315 4.54 -30.90 -2.39
C THR A 315 3.74 -29.81 -3.11
N GLU A 316 3.52 -28.69 -2.44
CA GLU A 316 2.86 -27.50 -2.97
C GLU A 316 3.87 -26.76 -3.86
N LEU A 317 3.96 -27.23 -5.11
CA LEU A 317 4.81 -26.67 -6.15
C LEU A 317 3.96 -25.95 -7.19
N ASN A 318 4.49 -24.88 -7.78
CA ASN A 318 3.84 -24.17 -8.89
C ASN A 318 3.79 -25.05 -10.15
N THR A 319 2.65 -25.72 -10.38
CA THR A 319 2.44 -26.61 -11.53
C THR A 319 2.27 -25.91 -12.87
N ASP A 320 2.18 -24.58 -12.92
CA ASP A 320 2.22 -23.86 -14.21
C ASP A 320 3.58 -24.04 -14.90
N ARG A 321 4.60 -24.48 -14.14
CA ARG A 321 5.91 -24.86 -14.65
C ARG A 321 5.94 -26.36 -14.95
N PRO A 322 6.19 -26.79 -16.20
CA PRO A 322 6.25 -28.22 -16.56
C PRO A 322 7.29 -29.03 -15.77
N GLN A 323 8.34 -28.36 -15.25
CA GLN A 323 9.34 -29.02 -14.41
C GLN A 323 8.78 -29.40 -13.03
N ALA A 324 7.88 -28.59 -12.47
CA ALA A 324 7.24 -28.85 -11.19
C ALA A 324 6.22 -29.99 -11.30
N GLU A 325 5.40 -30.02 -12.35
CA GLU A 325 4.51 -31.16 -12.64
C GLU A 325 5.29 -32.47 -12.74
N ARG A 326 6.41 -32.44 -13.49
CA ARG A 326 7.26 -33.63 -13.64
C ARG A 326 7.90 -34.05 -12.31
N ALA A 327 8.28 -33.10 -11.47
CA ALA A 327 8.82 -33.35 -10.14
C ALA A 327 7.79 -34.08 -9.25
N LEU A 328 6.53 -33.62 -9.27
CA LEU A 328 5.42 -34.27 -8.55
C LEU A 328 5.09 -35.65 -9.10
N GLU A 329 5.08 -35.82 -10.43
CA GLU A 329 4.85 -37.12 -11.05
C GLU A 329 5.90 -38.15 -10.61
N ILE A 330 7.18 -37.76 -10.58
CA ILE A 330 8.25 -38.63 -10.07
C ILE A 330 8.02 -38.94 -8.58
N TYR A 331 7.62 -37.94 -7.79
CA TYR A 331 7.36 -38.12 -6.37
C TYR A 331 6.22 -39.11 -6.10
N HIS A 332 5.09 -38.97 -6.80
CA HIS A 332 3.93 -39.84 -6.60
C HIS A 332 4.13 -41.25 -7.13
N ASN A 333 4.95 -41.43 -8.17
CA ASN A 333 5.16 -42.74 -8.81
C ASN A 333 6.37 -43.52 -8.28
N HIS A 334 7.10 -43.00 -7.29
CA HIS A 334 8.31 -43.64 -6.78
C HIS A 334 8.16 -44.02 -5.30
N ASP A 335 7.86 -45.30 -5.02
CA ASP A 335 7.56 -45.83 -3.68
C ASP A 335 8.64 -45.56 -2.61
N GLU A 336 9.90 -45.37 -3.00
CA GLU A 336 10.99 -45.08 -2.07
C GLU A 336 11.14 -43.59 -1.71
N LEU A 337 10.41 -42.69 -2.38
CA LEU A 337 10.43 -41.26 -2.10
C LEU A 337 9.27 -40.92 -1.15
N THR A 338 9.60 -40.33 0.00
CA THR A 338 8.61 -40.03 1.05
C THR A 338 8.69 -38.56 1.47
N GLU A 339 7.72 -38.07 2.24
CA GLU A 339 7.76 -36.71 2.77
C GLU A 339 9.07 -36.39 3.51
N ASP A 340 9.61 -37.34 4.26
CA ASP A 340 10.87 -37.13 4.99
C ASP A 340 12.07 -36.94 4.04
N HIS A 341 12.02 -37.53 2.84
CA HIS A 341 13.02 -37.30 1.80
C HIS A 341 12.93 -35.87 1.25
N ILE A 342 11.71 -35.35 1.11
CA ILE A 342 11.45 -33.97 0.70
C ILE A 342 11.86 -32.98 1.78
N ARG A 343 11.48 -33.21 3.05
CA ARG A 343 11.95 -32.43 4.20
C ARG A 343 13.47 -32.39 4.27
N ALA A 344 14.13 -33.52 3.99
CA ALA A 344 15.58 -33.59 3.95
C ALA A 344 16.18 -32.76 2.80
N ILE A 345 15.60 -32.77 1.60
CA ILE A 345 16.00 -31.88 0.50
C ILE A 345 15.86 -30.41 0.90
N GLN A 346 14.73 -30.04 1.52
CA GLN A 346 14.45 -28.66 1.94
C GLN A 346 15.41 -28.18 3.04
N ALA A 347 15.77 -29.07 3.97
CA ALA A 347 16.73 -28.79 5.04
C ALA A 347 18.16 -28.63 4.51
N VAL A 348 18.57 -29.46 3.53
CA VAL A 348 19.91 -29.42 2.93
C VAL A 348 20.06 -28.29 1.92
N GLY A 349 19.04 -28.03 1.11
CA GLY A 349 19.03 -27.02 0.05
C GLY A 349 19.80 -27.43 -1.22
N ILE A 350 20.09 -26.44 -2.08
CA ILE A 350 20.72 -26.62 -3.40
C ILE A 350 22.22 -26.91 -3.29
N SER A 351 22.90 -26.36 -2.29
CA SER A 351 24.33 -26.60 -2.05
C SER A 351 24.54 -27.87 -1.24
N ASP A 352 25.59 -28.64 -1.57
CA ASP A 352 26.02 -29.80 -0.77
C ASP A 352 26.66 -29.39 0.57
N VAL A 353 26.87 -28.09 0.77
CA VAL A 353 27.21 -27.45 2.04
C VAL A 353 25.95 -26.72 2.48
N GLY A 354 25.20 -27.31 3.40
CA GLY A 354 23.90 -26.77 3.81
C GLY A 354 24.02 -25.34 4.32
N LYS A 355 23.10 -24.45 3.90
CA LYS A 355 22.85 -23.16 4.57
C LYS A 355 22.11 -23.38 5.90
N ALA A 356 22.68 -24.22 6.76
CA ALA A 356 22.14 -24.57 8.07
C ALA A 356 22.86 -23.80 9.19
N GLU A 357 23.13 -22.51 8.97
CA GLU A 357 23.65 -21.64 10.04
C GLU A 357 22.58 -20.73 10.68
N GLU A 358 21.39 -20.56 10.09
CA GLU A 358 20.41 -19.55 10.59
C GLU A 358 19.00 -20.01 10.93
N PHE A 359 18.74 -21.33 11.04
CA PHE A 359 17.47 -21.83 11.59
C PHE A 359 17.73 -22.81 12.73
N GLN A 360 18.28 -22.29 13.85
CA GLN A 360 18.28 -23.01 15.12
C GLN A 360 17.08 -22.58 15.96
N VAL A 361 16.03 -23.40 15.95
CA VAL A 361 15.17 -23.57 17.12
C VAL A 361 15.13 -25.07 17.41
N GLY A 362 15.78 -25.46 18.51
CA GLY A 362 15.51 -26.70 19.24
C GLY A 362 15.87 -28.03 18.57
N ALA A 363 17.05 -28.55 18.94
CA ALA A 363 17.47 -29.94 18.84
C ALA A 363 17.78 -30.53 17.44
N GLY A 364 19.08 -30.62 17.12
CA GLY A 364 19.63 -31.73 16.34
C GLY A 364 20.10 -31.45 14.91
N ALA A 365 20.91 -30.42 14.67
CA ALA A 365 21.66 -30.30 13.41
C ALA A 365 22.91 -31.19 13.42
N ASN A 366 22.73 -32.45 13.02
CA ASN A 366 23.65 -33.28 12.20
C ASN A 366 23.17 -34.74 12.25
N ASP A 367 22.02 -35.02 11.63
CA ASP A 367 21.62 -36.41 11.44
C ASP A 367 22.19 -36.89 10.10
N GLU A 368 23.11 -37.86 10.14
CA GLU A 368 23.56 -38.61 8.96
C GLU A 368 22.35 -39.12 8.17
N ASP A 369 21.23 -39.38 8.84
CA ASP A 369 19.97 -39.80 8.24
C ASP A 369 19.35 -38.71 7.36
N VAL A 370 19.39 -37.43 7.75
CA VAL A 370 18.88 -36.31 6.92
C VAL A 370 19.72 -36.18 5.66
N GLN A 371 21.06 -36.23 5.77
CA GLN A 371 21.95 -36.18 4.60
C GLN A 371 21.74 -37.38 3.67
N ARG A 372 21.59 -38.59 4.24
CA ARG A 372 21.32 -39.83 3.50
C ARG A 372 19.99 -39.77 2.75
N ARG A 373 18.92 -39.29 3.40
CA ARG A 373 17.58 -39.10 2.80
C ARG A 373 17.63 -38.05 1.69
N ALA A 374 18.26 -36.90 1.92
CA ALA A 374 18.41 -35.86 0.90
C ALA A 374 19.17 -36.36 -0.33
N LYS A 375 20.27 -37.09 -0.13
CA LYS A 375 21.06 -37.68 -1.22
C LYS A 375 20.24 -38.67 -2.04
N LYS A 376 19.56 -39.61 -1.38
CA LYS A 376 18.69 -40.59 -2.07
C LYS A 376 17.59 -39.90 -2.88
N ALA A 377 17.00 -38.84 -2.31
CA ALA A 377 15.98 -38.05 -2.98
C ALA A 377 16.52 -37.31 -4.21
N LYS A 378 17.71 -36.70 -4.12
CA LYS A 378 18.41 -36.06 -5.25
C LYS A 378 18.76 -37.08 -6.36
N GLU A 379 19.14 -38.31 -6.00
CA GLU A 379 19.43 -39.38 -6.96
C GLU A 379 18.17 -39.80 -7.74
N ILE A 380 17.02 -39.93 -7.06
CA ILE A 380 15.74 -40.29 -7.66
C ILE A 380 15.16 -39.16 -8.51
N LEU A 381 15.11 -37.94 -7.96
CA LEU A 381 14.52 -36.77 -8.61
C LEU A 381 15.41 -36.18 -9.72
N GLY A 382 16.70 -36.56 -9.77
CA GLY A 382 17.66 -35.99 -10.71
C GLY A 382 17.72 -34.48 -10.55
N GLY A 383 17.62 -33.72 -11.64
CA GLY A 383 17.60 -32.24 -11.61
C GLY A 383 16.30 -31.62 -11.06
N TYR A 384 15.20 -32.39 -10.99
CA TYR A 384 13.89 -31.91 -10.56
C TYR A 384 13.78 -31.67 -9.05
N PHE A 385 14.76 -32.15 -8.26
CA PHE A 385 14.79 -31.90 -6.82
C PHE A 385 14.77 -30.41 -6.45
N ARG A 386 15.24 -29.54 -7.35
CA ARG A 386 15.28 -28.08 -7.15
C ARG A 386 13.90 -27.48 -6.98
N GLU A 387 12.87 -28.06 -7.60
CA GLU A 387 11.49 -27.59 -7.41
C GLU A 387 11.08 -27.79 -5.94
N PHE A 388 11.51 -28.88 -5.30
CA PHE A 388 11.27 -29.13 -3.87
C PHE A 388 12.20 -28.36 -2.93
N THR A 389 13.23 -27.64 -3.42
CA THR A 389 14.11 -26.82 -2.56
C THR A 389 13.54 -25.44 -2.24
N PHE A 390 12.55 -24.99 -3.02
CA PHE A 390 11.83 -23.74 -2.80
C PHE A 390 10.33 -23.99 -2.85
N PRO A 391 9.79 -24.80 -1.92
CA PRO A 391 8.35 -25.01 -1.86
C PRO A 391 7.66 -23.68 -1.59
N GLU A 392 6.42 -23.56 -2.05
CA GLU A 392 5.60 -22.41 -1.69
C GLU A 392 5.32 -22.43 -0.19
N TRP A 393 5.40 -21.26 0.44
CA TRP A 393 4.87 -21.11 1.79
C TRP A 393 3.36 -21.09 1.68
N THR A 394 2.68 -21.75 2.61
CA THR A 394 1.22 -21.73 2.66
C THR A 394 0.78 -21.20 4.02
N THR A 395 -0.31 -20.44 3.98
CA THR A 395 -1.02 -20.02 5.19
C THR A 395 -1.68 -21.25 5.82
N VAL A 396 -1.34 -21.53 7.08
CA VAL A 396 -1.92 -22.66 7.84
C VAL A 396 -2.80 -22.22 9.00
N GLY A 397 -2.85 -20.92 9.26
CA GLY A 397 -3.66 -20.33 10.31
C GLY A 397 -3.17 -18.95 10.69
N TRP A 398 -3.62 -18.52 11.87
CA TRP A 398 -3.32 -17.22 12.46
C TRP A 398 -2.96 -17.43 13.93
N THR A 399 -1.96 -16.70 14.39
CA THR A 399 -1.56 -16.74 15.80
C THR A 399 -2.73 -16.30 16.70
N SER A 400 -2.66 -16.73 17.95
CA SER A 400 -3.47 -16.22 19.05
C SER A 400 -2.54 -15.67 20.14
N CYS A 401 -3.07 -14.77 20.95
CA CYS A 401 -2.40 -14.32 22.16
C CYS A 401 -2.62 -15.30 23.33
N GLU A 402 -2.00 -15.03 24.47
CA GLU A 402 -2.10 -15.84 25.69
C GLU A 402 -3.33 -15.51 26.57
N CYS A 403 -4.17 -14.55 26.18
CA CYS A 403 -5.42 -14.25 26.89
C CYS A 403 -6.39 -15.45 26.83
N GLU A 404 -7.21 -15.57 27.88
CA GLU A 404 -8.26 -16.60 27.96
C GLU A 404 -9.49 -16.11 27.19
N ASP A 405 -9.88 -16.83 26.14
CA ASP A 405 -11.02 -16.49 25.25
C ASP A 405 -11.03 -15.03 24.76
N PRO A 406 -9.96 -14.56 24.08
CA PRO A 406 -9.81 -13.15 23.72
C PRO A 406 -10.90 -12.68 22.75
N ASP A 407 -11.46 -11.51 23.04
CA ASP A 407 -12.20 -10.72 22.06
C ASP A 407 -11.22 -10.01 21.10
N TRP A 408 -11.65 -9.83 19.85
CA TRP A 408 -10.82 -9.26 18.78
C TRP A 408 -11.43 -7.98 18.21
N ASN A 409 -10.60 -6.95 18.05
CA ASN A 409 -10.92 -5.70 17.38
C ASN A 409 -10.31 -5.67 15.99
N ARG A 410 -10.96 -4.98 15.05
CA ARG A 410 -10.38 -4.64 13.75
C ARG A 410 -9.17 -3.71 13.91
N GLY A 411 -8.19 -3.86 13.02
CA GLY A 411 -7.09 -2.90 12.91
C GLY A 411 -7.58 -1.49 12.60
N THR A 412 -6.87 -0.49 13.11
CA THR A 412 -7.16 0.93 12.94
C THR A 412 -6.09 1.61 12.12
N VAL A 413 -6.49 2.17 10.98
CA VAL A 413 -5.65 3.00 10.11
C VAL A 413 -5.92 4.48 10.42
N PHE A 414 -4.85 5.26 10.58
CA PHE A 414 -4.94 6.69 10.87
C PHE A 414 -4.24 7.52 9.79
N ASP A 415 -4.88 8.59 9.34
CA ASP A 415 -4.26 9.61 8.49
C ASP A 415 -4.29 10.99 9.17
N PRO A 416 -3.17 11.48 9.72
CA PRO A 416 -3.11 12.80 10.34
C PRO A 416 -3.31 13.95 9.35
N PHE A 417 -3.09 13.74 8.04
CA PHE A 417 -3.31 14.74 6.99
C PHE A 417 -4.30 14.20 5.96
N ALA A 418 -5.54 13.96 6.42
CA ALA A 418 -6.51 13.14 5.72
C ALA A 418 -6.97 13.74 4.38
N GLY A 419 -6.91 15.06 4.19
CA GLY A 419 -7.20 15.75 2.93
C GLY A 419 -8.59 15.44 2.38
N SER A 420 -8.66 14.59 1.35
CA SER A 420 -9.92 14.13 0.74
C SER A 420 -10.43 12.78 1.30
N GLY A 421 -9.67 12.13 2.17
CA GLY A 421 -10.09 10.91 2.86
C GLY A 421 -9.69 9.61 2.21
N THR A 422 -8.81 9.63 1.22
CA THR A 422 -8.39 8.43 0.49
C THR A 422 -8.00 7.29 1.44
N THR A 423 -7.19 7.57 2.46
CA THR A 423 -6.75 6.57 3.44
C THR A 423 -7.93 5.93 4.19
N ILE A 424 -8.87 6.76 4.67
CA ILE A 424 -10.03 6.32 5.45
C ILE A 424 -10.98 5.51 4.57
N GLN A 425 -11.22 5.96 3.33
CA GLN A 425 -12.05 5.26 2.35
C GLN A 425 -11.49 3.87 2.05
N VAL A 426 -10.18 3.77 1.78
CA VAL A 426 -9.52 2.49 1.50
C VAL A 426 -9.58 1.57 2.72
N ALA A 427 -9.25 2.07 3.91
CA ALA A 427 -9.31 1.30 5.16
C ALA A 427 -10.70 0.67 5.37
N ASN A 428 -11.75 1.49 5.29
CA ASN A 428 -13.13 1.02 5.44
C ASN A 428 -13.51 0.01 4.35
N SER A 429 -13.17 0.28 3.08
CA SER A 429 -13.47 -0.65 1.97
C SER A 429 -12.81 -2.02 2.12
N LEU A 430 -11.69 -2.11 2.86
CA LEU A 430 -10.98 -3.35 3.18
C LEU A 430 -11.39 -3.95 4.54
N GLY A 431 -12.35 -3.34 5.25
CA GLY A 431 -12.85 -3.84 6.53
C GLY A 431 -12.04 -3.41 7.76
N TYR A 432 -11.19 -2.40 7.65
CA TYR A 432 -10.48 -1.81 8.80
C TYR A 432 -11.23 -0.60 9.35
N ASN A 433 -10.92 -0.23 10.60
CA ASN A 433 -11.32 1.06 11.12
C ASN A 433 -10.47 2.17 10.49
N GLY A 434 -11.06 3.35 10.27
CA GLY A 434 -10.38 4.50 9.68
C GLY A 434 -10.55 5.77 10.51
N PHE A 435 -9.46 6.40 10.93
CA PHE A 435 -9.51 7.72 11.56
C PHE A 435 -8.72 8.72 10.72
N GLY A 436 -9.19 9.98 10.67
CA GLY A 436 -8.47 11.06 9.99
C GLY A 436 -8.53 12.38 10.76
N THR A 437 -7.51 13.22 10.56
CA THR A 437 -7.57 14.63 10.94
C THR A 437 -7.25 15.51 9.74
N ASP A 438 -7.84 16.70 9.70
CA ASP A 438 -7.42 17.74 8.77
C ASP A 438 -7.71 19.13 9.36
N LEU A 439 -7.02 20.16 8.87
CA LEU A 439 -7.32 21.55 9.21
C LEU A 439 -8.62 22.02 8.55
N ASP A 440 -9.02 21.41 7.44
CA ASP A 440 -10.27 21.69 6.75
C ASP A 440 -10.99 20.38 6.35
N ILE A 441 -12.09 20.09 7.04
CA ILE A 441 -12.92 18.91 6.79
C ILE A 441 -14.13 19.20 5.90
N SER A 442 -14.27 20.41 5.35
CA SER A 442 -15.43 20.78 4.52
C SER A 442 -15.64 19.83 3.34
N ASN A 443 -14.55 19.29 2.80
CA ASN A 443 -14.54 18.37 1.67
C ASN A 443 -15.13 16.99 2.03
N PHE A 444 -14.84 16.52 3.24
CA PHE A 444 -15.46 15.30 3.77
C PHE A 444 -16.95 15.44 4.04
N GLN A 445 -17.41 16.67 4.35
CA GLN A 445 -18.82 16.93 4.63
C GLN A 445 -19.63 17.11 3.33
N GLN A 446 -19.00 17.57 2.25
CA GLN A 446 -19.63 17.75 0.93
C GLN A 446 -19.74 16.42 0.16
N ASP A 447 -18.69 15.59 0.20
CA ASP A 447 -18.73 14.24 -0.34
C ASP A 447 -19.31 13.27 0.70
N GLN A 448 -20.62 13.05 0.67
CA GLN A 448 -21.32 11.94 1.35
C GLN A 448 -20.77 10.53 1.00
N ALA A 449 -19.61 10.42 0.34
CA ALA A 449 -19.02 9.20 -0.20
C ALA A 449 -18.70 8.14 0.87
N LEU A 450 -18.52 8.51 2.14
CA LEU A 450 -18.31 7.51 3.18
C LEU A 450 -19.58 6.70 3.51
N SER A 451 -20.77 7.19 3.13
CA SER A 451 -22.03 6.45 3.26
C SER A 451 -22.24 5.40 2.16
N THR A 452 -21.53 5.52 1.04
CA THR A 452 -21.64 4.65 -0.15
C THR A 452 -20.75 3.40 -0.08
N TYR A 453 -19.89 3.29 0.94
CA TYR A 453 -19.02 2.13 1.18
C TYR A 453 -19.47 1.27 2.37
N LYS A 454 -20.80 1.23 2.61
CA LYS A 454 -21.43 0.22 3.48
C LYS A 454 -21.68 -1.08 2.72
#